data_AF-A0A6C0ETT5-F1
#
_entry.id   AF-A0A6C0ETT5-F1
#
_cell.length_a   1.000
_cell.length_b   1.000
_cell.length_c   1.000
_cell.angle_alpha   90.00
_cell.angle_beta   90.00
_cell.angle_gamma   90.00
#
_symmetry.space_group_name_H-M   'P 1'
#
loop_
_entity.id
_entity.type
_entity.pdbx_description
1 polymer ?
#
loop_
_entity_poly.entity_id
_entity_poly.type
_entity_poly.pdbx_seq_one_letter_code
_entity_poly.pdbx_strand_id
1 'polypeptide(L)' 'MKSGKWKEIKNSQNHCKGYNVILIEKKQYMRSKLIVHAFLNITLDDKSIYICHKDNNKLNTELSNLKIMKKHL' A
#
# COMPACT_ATOMS: atom_id res chain seq x y z
N MET A 1 -24.94 7.42 -12.12
CA MET A 1 -23.57 7.89 -12.42
C MET A 1 -22.78 7.98 -11.12
N LYS A 2 -21.81 7.10 -10.86
CA LYS A 2 -20.87 7.31 -9.75
C LYS A 2 -20.06 8.56 -10.13
N SER A 3 -20.36 9.71 -9.53
CA SER A 3 -19.54 10.90 -9.75
C SER A 3 -18.11 10.55 -9.29
N GLY A 4 -17.18 10.48 -10.24
CA GLY A 4 -15.78 10.17 -10.01
C GLY A 4 -15.09 11.33 -9.29
N LYS A 5 -15.49 11.59 -8.05
CA LYS A 5 -14.84 12.59 -7.20
C LYS A 5 -13.50 12.02 -6.79
N TRP A 6 -12.45 12.50 -7.44
CA TRP A 6 -11.09 12.28 -6.98
C TRP A 6 -10.96 12.82 -5.57
N LYS A 7 -10.40 12.00 -4.68
CA LYS A 7 -10.10 12.39 -3.31
C LYS A 7 -8.60 12.30 -3.15
N GLU A 8 -7.99 13.43 -2.83
CA GLU A 8 -6.60 13.45 -2.42
C GLU A 8 -6.45 12.67 -1.09
N ILE A 9 -5.45 11.80 -1.04
CA ILE A 9 -5.12 11.04 0.15
C ILE A 9 -3.83 11.62 0.71
N LYS A 10 -3.95 12.36 1.82
CA LYS A 10 -2.80 12.98 2.49
C LYS A 10 -1.78 11.92 2.89
N ASN A 11 -0.50 12.27 2.81
CA ASN A 11 0.58 11.43 3.30
C ASN A 11 0.69 11.46 4.83
N SER A 12 -0.26 10.82 5.51
CA SER A 12 -0.30 10.74 6.97
C SER A 12 -0.63 9.34 7.47
N GLN A 13 -0.14 9.02 8.66
CA GLN A 13 -0.52 7.80 9.35
C GLN A 13 -2.01 7.84 9.73
N ASN A 14 -2.73 6.76 9.43
CA ASN A 14 -4.11 6.55 9.86
C ASN A 14 -4.36 5.13 10.39
N HIS A 15 -3.29 4.36 10.62
CA HIS A 15 -3.32 3.02 11.19
C HIS A 15 -2.40 2.94 12.41
N CYS A 16 -2.77 2.16 13.43
CA CYS A 16 -2.03 2.05 14.70
C CYS A 16 -0.56 1.61 14.54
N LYS A 17 -0.24 0.88 13.46
CA LYS A 17 1.11 0.39 13.16
C LYS A 17 2.00 1.37 12.38
N GLY A 18 1.63 2.63 12.20
CA GLY A 18 2.46 3.60 11.48
C GLY A 18 2.18 3.72 9.98
N TYR A 19 1.16 3.02 9.46
CA TYR A 19 0.87 2.97 8.02
C TYR A 19 -0.20 3.99 7.60
N ASN A 20 -0.19 4.29 6.30
CA ASN A 20 -1.34 4.85 5.60
C ASN A 20 -2.12 3.70 4.92
N VAL A 21 -3.39 3.54 5.30
CA VAL A 21 -4.32 2.55 4.73
C VAL A 21 -5.47 3.25 4.02
N ILE A 22 -5.94 2.64 2.94
CA ILE A 22 -6.99 3.16 2.06
C ILE A 22 -8.13 2.14 2.04
N LEU A 23 -9.35 2.60 2.31
CA LEU A 23 -10.55 1.78 2.29
C LEU A 23 -11.18 1.84 0.89
N ILE A 24 -11.24 0.71 0.21
CA ILE A 24 -11.89 0.55 -1.09
C ILE A 24 -12.92 -0.58 -0.94
N GLU A 25 -14.20 -0.27 -1.19
CA GLU A 25 -15.30 -1.26 -1.13
C GLU A 25 -15.29 -2.11 0.15
N LYS A 26 -15.19 -1.44 1.32
CA LYS A 26 -15.12 -2.07 2.66
C LYS A 26 -13.85 -2.91 2.93
N LYS A 27 -12.88 -2.91 2.03
CA LYS A 27 -11.59 -3.59 2.21
C LYS A 27 -10.46 -2.60 2.38
N GLN A 28 -9.62 -2.83 3.39
CA GLN A 28 -8.47 -1.99 3.69
C GLN A 28 -7.25 -2.48 2.90
N TYR A 29 -6.58 -1.54 2.25
CA TYR A 29 -5.32 -1.77 1.56
C TYR A 29 -4.25 -0.84 2.12
N MET A 30 -3.05 -1.36 2.39
CA MET A 30 -1.90 -0.50 2.66
C MET A 30 -1.56 0.29 1.40
N ARG A 31 -1.21 1.58 1.55
CA ARG A 31 -0.84 2.41 0.39
C ARG A 31 0.35 1.82 -0.37
N SER A 32 1.35 1.28 0.33
CA SER A 32 2.48 0.57 -0.28
C SER A 32 2.04 -0.58 -1.20
N LYS A 33 0.97 -1.31 -0.85
CA LYS A 33 0.43 -2.41 -1.66
C LYS A 33 -0.26 -1.91 -2.92
N LEU A 34 -0.94 -0.76 -2.83
CA LEU A 34 -1.54 -0.10 -3.99
C LEU A 34 -0.47 0.44 -4.95
N ILE A 35 0.62 1.03 -4.45
CA ILE A 35 1.76 1.46 -5.28
C ILE A 35 2.38 0.26 -5.99
N VAL A 36 2.73 -0.80 -5.26
CA VAL A 36 3.34 -2.00 -5.85
C VAL A 36 2.41 -2.66 -6.88
N HIS A 37 1.11 -2.71 -6.63
CA HIS A 37 0.14 -3.18 -7.62
C HIS A 37 0.14 -2.33 -8.89
N ALA A 38 0.05 -1.01 -8.75
CA ALA A 38 -0.04 -0.08 -9.87
C ALA A 38 1.21 -0.08 -10.77
N PHE A 39 2.40 -0.22 -10.18
CA PHE A 39 3.66 -0.11 -10.91
C PHE A 39 4.28 -1.46 -11.29
N LEU A 40 3.96 -2.55 -10.58
CA LEU A 40 4.60 -3.85 -10.77
C LEU A 40 3.61 -4.99 -11.06
N ASN A 41 2.33 -4.69 -11.26
CA ASN A 41 1.26 -5.67 -11.56
C ASN A 41 1.13 -6.81 -10.54
N ILE A 42 1.53 -6.56 -9.30
CA ILE A 42 1.42 -7.53 -8.21
C ILE A 42 -0.02 -7.55 -7.68
N THR A 43 -0.57 -8.74 -7.49
CA THR A 43 -1.95 -8.90 -6.99
C THR A 43 -2.11 -8.35 -5.57
N LEU A 44 -3.12 -7.50 -5.36
CA LEU A 44 -3.42 -6.90 -4.05
C LEU A 44 -3.73 -7.93 -2.95
N ASP A 45 -4.17 -9.12 -3.34
CA ASP A 45 -4.59 -10.18 -2.43
C ASP A 45 -3.57 -11.28 -2.25
N ASP A 46 -2.41 -11.17 -2.89
CA ASP A 46 -1.33 -12.11 -2.69
C ASP A 46 -0.83 -12.02 -1.24
N LYS A 47 -1.03 -13.10 -0.49
CA LYS A 47 -0.62 -13.26 0.91
C LYS A 47 0.78 -13.87 1.04
N SER A 48 1.31 -14.43 -0.06
CA SER A 48 2.67 -14.99 -0.13
C SER A 48 3.72 -13.89 -0.14
N ILE A 49 3.33 -12.64 -0.38
CA ILE A 49 4.23 -11.49 -0.39
C ILE A 49 3.98 -10.54 0.77
N TYR A 50 5.03 -9.81 1.15
CA TYR A 50 4.94 -8.64 2.01
C TYR A 50 5.89 -7.55 1.52
N ILE A 51 5.62 -6.31 1.92
CA ILE A 51 6.34 -5.13 1.45
C ILE A 51 7.09 -4.51 2.63
N CYS A 52 8.39 -4.37 2.48
CA CYS A 52 9.29 -3.68 3.40
C CYS A 52 9.64 -2.29 2.87
N HIS A 53 9.98 -1.38 3.79
CA HIS A 53 10.46 -0.03 3.50
C HIS A 53 11.94 0.02 3.87
N LYS A 54 12.82 0.36 2.93
CA LYS A 54 14.29 0.31 3.15
C LYS A 54 14.75 1.31 4.21
N ASP A 55 14.09 2.46 4.28
CA ASP A 55 14.35 3.53 5.24
C ASP A 55 13.60 3.39 6.59
N ASN A 56 12.87 2.29 6.80
CA ASN A 56 11.95 2.08 7.93
C ASN A 56 10.82 3.11 8.08
N ASN A 57 10.66 4.04 7.12
CA ASN A 57 9.57 5.00 7.09
C ASN A 57 8.37 4.40 6.33
N LYS A 58 7.37 3.97 7.08
CA LYS A 58 6.12 3.36 6.56
C LYS A 58 5.24 4.30 5.73
N LEU A 59 5.54 5.60 5.74
CA LEU A 59 4.89 6.60 4.90
C LEU A 59 5.70 6.91 3.64
N ASN A 60 6.95 6.45 3.53
CA ASN A 60 7.73 6.59 2.30
C ASN A 60 7.42 5.44 1.34
N THR A 61 6.36 5.59 0.55
CA THR A 61 5.93 4.59 -0.41
C THR A 61 6.50 4.80 -1.82
N GLU A 62 7.63 5.51 -1.96
CA GLU A 62 8.34 5.58 -3.24
C GLU A 62 8.78 4.19 -3.67
N LEU A 63 8.60 3.86 -4.96
CA LEU A 63 8.86 2.52 -5.48
C LEU A 63 10.32 2.07 -5.23
N SER A 64 11.27 3.01 -5.32
CA SER A 64 12.69 2.81 -5.01
C SER A 64 12.95 2.42 -3.55
N ASN A 65 12.09 2.86 -2.62
CA ASN A 65 12.18 2.56 -1.19
C ASN A 65 11.48 1.25 -0.81
N LEU A 66 10.60 0.71 -1.67
CA LEU A 66 9.87 -0.52 -1.40
C LEU A 66 10.68 -1.76 -1.79
N LYS A 67 10.68 -2.76 -0.91
CA LYS A 67 11.25 -4.09 -1.16
C LYS A 67 10.16 -5.15 -1.00
N ILE A 68 9.92 -5.92 -2.06
CA ILE A 68 8.97 -7.04 -2.04
C ILE A 68 9.70 -8.27 -1.54
N MET A 69 9.08 -8.97 -0.60
CA MET A 69 9.62 -10.20 -0.02
C MET A 69 8.58 -11.30 -0.07
N LYS A 70 9.03 -12.52 -0.34
CA LYS A 70 8.18 -13.71 -0.25
C LYS A 70 8.23 -14.25 1.17
N LYS A 71 7.08 -14.67 1.68
CA LYS A 71 6.99 -15.51 2.87
C LYS A 71 7.34 -16.92 2.43
N HIS A 72 8.37 -17.50 3.04
CA HIS A 72 8.48 -18.95 3.05
C HIS A 72 7.36 -19.46 3.97
N LEU A 73 6.41 -20.18 3.37
CA LEU A 73 5.40 -20.95 4.09
C LEU A 73 6.01 -22.29 4.46
#